data_AF-A0A1J5TQP1-F1
#
_entry.id   AF-A0A1J5TQP1-F1
#
_cell.length_a   1.000
_cell.length_b   1.000
_cell.length_c   1.000
_cell.angle_alpha   90.00
_cell.angle_beta   90.00
_cell.angle_gamma   90.00
#
_symmetry.space_group_name_H-M   'P 1'
#
loop_
_entity.id
_entity.type
_entity.pdbx_description
1 polymer ?
#
loop_
_entity_poly.entity_id
_entity_poly.type
_entity_poly.pdbx_seq_one_letter_code
_entity_poly.pdbx_strand_id
1 'polypeptide(L)'
;MILEVLTTETLAAAINYSPEYSHMGDDESNYLAEHILNFFGYSDRIIDNVLHPEDRDTFYMLEDAGLMETEREETTLYDGREWRIHYWLLKVAVIQKRRDAGPKFADDDLEPSVYDEVPEDIWSR
;
A
#
# COMPACT_ATOMS: atom_id res chain seq x y z
N MET A 1 -14.37 20.20 -5.99
CA MET A 1 -13.75 18.86 -5.89
C MET A 1 -14.28 18.25 -4.62
N ILE A 2 -15.00 17.14 -4.72
CA ILE A 2 -15.39 16.36 -3.55
C ILE A 2 -14.08 15.75 -3.04
N LEU A 3 -13.71 15.99 -1.78
CA LEU A 3 -12.69 15.18 -1.11
C LEU A 3 -13.32 13.79 -0.97
N GLU A 4 -12.99 12.89 -1.89
CA GLU A 4 -13.37 11.50 -1.71
C GLU A 4 -12.66 10.97 -0.47
N VAL A 5 -13.46 10.41 0.43
CA VAL A 5 -12.95 9.77 1.63
C VAL A 5 -12.28 8.47 1.21
N LEU A 6 -11.02 8.30 1.59
CA LEU A 6 -10.30 7.05 1.38
C LEU A 6 -10.86 6.00 2.34
N THR A 7 -11.37 4.89 1.80
CA THR A 7 -11.90 3.76 2.59
C THR A 7 -10.89 2.63 2.68
N THR A 8 -10.99 1.82 3.74
CA THR A 8 -10.16 0.62 3.94
C THR A 8 -10.22 -0.31 2.73
N GLU A 9 -11.42 -0.58 2.23
CA GLU A 9 -11.64 -1.41 1.05
C GLU A 9 -10.92 -0.87 -0.19
N THR A 10 -10.92 0.46 -0.38
CA THR A 10 -10.28 1.10 -1.54
C THR A 10 -8.75 1.00 -1.46
N LEU A 11 -8.18 1.17 -0.27
CA LEU A 11 -6.75 1.03 -0.06
C LEU A 11 -6.31 -0.44 -0.16
N ALA A 12 -7.04 -1.36 0.48
CA ALA A 12 -6.76 -2.79 0.42
C ALA A 12 -6.78 -3.32 -1.02
N ALA A 13 -7.80 -2.94 -1.80
CA ALA A 13 -7.87 -3.31 -3.21
C ALA A 13 -6.67 -2.76 -4.01
N ALA A 14 -6.27 -1.50 -3.77
CA ALA A 14 -5.13 -0.92 -4.47
C ALA A 14 -3.78 -1.56 -4.10
N ILE A 15 -3.65 -2.07 -2.87
CA ILE A 15 -2.48 -2.83 -2.42
C ILE A 15 -2.43 -4.19 -3.14
N ASN A 16 -3.55 -4.94 -3.13
CA ASN A 16 -3.66 -6.22 -3.82
C ASN A 16 -3.41 -6.06 -5.34
N TYR A 17 -3.91 -4.98 -5.95
CA TYR A 17 -3.67 -4.72 -7.37
C TYR A 17 -2.25 -4.21 -7.69
N SER A 18 -1.38 -4.01 -6.67
CA SER A 18 0.03 -3.70 -6.88
C SER A 18 0.79 -4.96 -7.29
N PRO A 19 1.62 -4.93 -8.35
CA PRO A 19 2.38 -6.09 -8.79
C PRO A 19 3.25 -6.70 -7.68
N GLU A 20 3.91 -5.85 -6.87
CA GLU A 20 4.79 -6.32 -5.79
C GLU A 20 4.03 -7.06 -4.67
N TYR A 21 2.73 -6.77 -4.48
CA TYR A 21 1.94 -7.26 -3.35
C TYR A 21 0.72 -8.08 -3.78
N SER A 22 0.62 -8.45 -5.07
CA SER A 22 -0.48 -9.25 -5.61
C SER A 22 -0.63 -10.64 -4.99
N HIS A 23 0.43 -11.19 -4.40
CA HIS A 23 0.39 -12.43 -3.62
C HIS A 23 -0.19 -12.28 -2.21
N MET A 24 -0.46 -11.03 -1.78
CA MET A 24 -0.96 -10.74 -0.44
C MET A 24 -2.43 -11.14 -0.38
N GLY A 25 -2.79 -11.98 0.58
CA GLY A 25 -4.19 -12.39 0.78
C GLY A 25 -5.08 -11.18 1.08
N ASP A 26 -6.38 -11.29 0.79
CA ASP A 26 -7.34 -10.21 1.03
C ASP A 26 -7.42 -9.81 2.52
N ASP A 27 -7.30 -10.78 3.43
CA ASP A 27 -7.29 -10.51 4.87
C ASP A 27 -6.06 -9.70 5.30
N GLU A 28 -4.89 -10.01 4.74
CA GLU A 28 -3.64 -9.31 5.03
C GLU A 28 -3.66 -7.89 4.45
N SER A 29 -4.15 -7.73 3.21
CA SER A 29 -4.34 -6.43 2.56
C SER A 29 -5.31 -5.54 3.33
N ASN A 30 -6.41 -6.11 3.85
CA ASN A 30 -7.38 -5.38 4.67
C ASN A 30 -6.79 -4.96 6.02
N TYR A 31 -6.08 -5.86 6.71
CA TYR A 31 -5.41 -5.55 7.95
C TYR A 31 -4.41 -4.41 7.78
N LEU A 32 -3.62 -4.46 6.71
CA LEU A 32 -2.64 -3.43 6.38
C LEU A 32 -3.29 -2.08 6.07
N ALA A 33 -4.37 -2.10 5.28
CA ALA A 33 -5.12 -0.90 4.94
C ALA A 33 -5.76 -0.27 6.19
N GLU A 34 -6.32 -1.08 7.09
CA GLU A 34 -6.89 -0.60 8.35
C GLU A 34 -5.80 0.01 9.25
N HIS A 35 -4.66 -0.69 9.39
CA HIS A 35 -3.52 -0.21 10.17
C HIS A 35 -3.03 1.14 9.66
N ILE A 36 -2.87 1.29 8.34
CA ILE A 36 -2.42 2.55 7.73
C ILE A 36 -3.47 3.65 7.88
N LEU A 37 -4.74 3.38 7.60
CA LEU A 37 -5.78 4.40 7.78
C LEU A 37 -5.94 4.84 9.22
N ASN A 38 -5.62 4.01 10.22
CA ASN A 38 -5.61 4.41 11.62
C ASN A 38 -4.54 5.46 11.93
N PHE A 39 -3.39 5.46 11.23
CA PHE A 39 -2.38 6.52 11.37
C PHE A 39 -2.83 7.84 10.75
N PHE A 40 -3.38 7.77 9.54
CA PHE A 40 -3.76 8.96 8.77
C PHE A 40 -5.09 9.57 9.25
N GLY A 41 -6.02 8.75 9.76
CA GLY A 41 -7.37 9.17 10.13
C GLY A 41 -8.09 9.83 8.97
N TYR A 42 -8.39 11.13 9.10
CA TYR A 42 -8.99 11.94 8.02
C TYR A 42 -7.96 12.79 7.25
N SER A 43 -6.68 12.72 7.62
CA SER A 43 -5.59 13.45 6.98
C SER A 43 -5.02 12.66 5.80
N ASP A 44 -4.55 13.36 4.78
CA ASP A 44 -3.78 12.78 3.68
C ASP A 44 -2.27 12.71 3.97
N ARG A 45 -1.84 13.30 5.09
CA ARG A 45 -0.44 13.46 5.47
C ARG A 45 -0.18 13.13 6.94
N ILE A 46 0.99 12.58 7.22
CA ILE A 46 1.49 12.31 8.59
C ILE A 46 2.99 12.60 8.71
N ILE A 47 3.45 12.95 9.92
CA ILE A 47 4.86 13.25 10.19
C ILE A 47 5.58 11.96 10.55
N ASP A 48 6.75 11.69 9.95
CA ASP A 48 7.56 10.48 10.19
C ASP A 48 7.85 10.18 11.67
N ASN A 49 8.00 11.23 12.48
CA ASN A 49 8.33 11.12 13.91
C ASN A 49 7.22 10.44 14.76
N VAL A 50 6.00 10.32 14.26
CA VAL A 50 4.92 9.61 14.98
C VAL A 50 4.93 8.11 14.75
N LEU A 51 5.66 7.65 13.73
CA LEU A 51 5.73 6.24 13.35
C LEU A 51 6.72 5.49 14.23
N HIS A 52 6.31 4.33 14.76
CA HIS A 52 7.25 3.42 15.38
C HIS A 52 8.18 2.80 14.33
N PRO A 53 9.39 2.37 14.71
CA PRO A 53 10.32 1.75 13.77
C PRO A 53 9.73 0.57 13.00
N GLU A 54 8.86 -0.21 13.63
CA GLU A 54 8.18 -1.37 13.05
C GLU A 54 7.13 -0.98 11.98
N ASP A 55 6.48 0.18 12.13
CA ASP A 55 5.46 0.63 11.19
C ASP A 55 6.07 1.21 9.91
N ARG A 56 7.30 1.75 9.99
CA ARG A 56 7.98 2.41 8.87
C ARG A 56 8.16 1.47 7.67
N ASP A 57 8.37 0.18 7.92
CA ASP A 57 8.53 -0.81 6.86
C ASP A 57 7.28 -0.87 5.96
N THR A 58 6.07 -0.75 6.53
CA THR A 58 4.83 -0.67 5.76
C THR A 58 4.73 0.62 4.94
N PHE A 59 5.24 1.74 5.44
CA PHE A 59 5.21 3.01 4.71
C PHE A 59 6.15 2.99 3.51
N TYR A 60 7.35 2.41 3.66
CA TYR A 60 8.25 2.16 2.52
C TYR A 60 7.63 1.21 1.50
N MET A 61 6.93 0.17 1.98
CA MET A 61 6.20 -0.77 1.13
C MET A 61 5.14 -0.06 0.26
N LEU A 62 4.39 0.88 0.83
CA LEU A 62 3.39 1.66 0.10
C LEU A 62 4.00 2.72 -0.82
N GLU A 63 5.16 3.27 -0.47
CA GLU A 63 5.93 4.16 -1.33
C GLU A 63 6.43 3.42 -2.58
N ASP A 64 6.98 2.21 -2.41
CA ASP A 64 7.45 1.36 -3.51
C ASP A 64 6.30 0.96 -4.45
N ALA A 65 5.15 0.60 -3.87
CA ALA A 65 3.91 0.38 -4.64
C ALA A 65 3.41 1.65 -5.38
N GLY A 66 3.94 2.83 -5.05
CA GLY A 66 3.52 4.13 -5.60
C GLY A 66 2.17 4.63 -5.07
N LEU A 67 1.70 4.08 -3.95
CA LEU A 67 0.48 4.50 -3.26
C LEU A 67 0.76 5.66 -2.28
N MET A 68 2.01 5.86 -1.91
CA MET A 68 2.47 6.91 -1.01
C MET A 68 3.66 7.68 -1.61
N GLU A 69 3.94 8.86 -1.07
CA GLU A 69 5.20 9.58 -1.32
C GLU A 69 5.74 10.25 -0.07
N THR A 70 7.05 10.51 -0.09
CA THR A 70 7.76 11.28 0.94
C THR A 70 7.95 12.73 0.51
N GLU A 71 7.65 13.66 1.41
CA GLU A 71 7.95 15.09 1.25
C GLU A 71 8.88 15.57 2.36
N ARG A 72 9.77 16.51 2.03
CA ARG A 72 10.68 17.12 2.99
C ARG A 72 10.51 18.64 3.01
N GLU A 73 10.21 19.16 4.19
CA GLU A 73 10.19 20.58 4.45
C GLU A 73 11.45 20.99 5.22
N GLU A 74 12.19 21.96 4.68
CA GLU A 74 13.35 22.56 5.35
C GLU A 74 13.02 23.98 5.76
N THR A 75 13.14 24.28 7.04
CA THR A 75 12.94 25.63 7.58
C THR A 75 14.12 26.03 8.44
N THR A 76 14.47 27.32 8.42
CA THR A 76 15.53 27.86 9.26
C THR A 76 14.91 28.39 10.54
N LEU A 77 15.33 27.84 11.68
CA LEU A 77 14.97 28.35 13.01
C LEU A 77 15.58 29.75 13.21
N TYR A 78 14.99 30.54 14.11
CA TYR A 78 15.49 31.88 14.46
C TYR A 78 16.94 31.89 14.98
N ASP A 79 17.45 30.74 15.41
CA ASP A 79 18.82 30.51 15.88
C ASP A 79 19.79 30.12 14.75
N GLY A 80 19.37 30.16 13.48
CA GLY A 80 20.18 29.79 12.31
C GLY A 80 20.35 28.28 12.09
N ARG A 81 19.76 27.45 12.96
CA ARG A 81 19.74 25.99 12.82
C ARG A 81 18.74 25.58 11.73
N GLU A 82 19.12 24.59 10.94
CA GLU A 82 18.22 23.96 9.98
C GLU A 82 17.33 22.95 10.69
N TRP A 83 16.02 23.06 10.47
CA TRP A 83 15.02 22.09 10.89
C TRP A 83 14.45 21.39 9.66
N ARG A 84 14.32 20.06 9.74
CA ARG A 84 13.86 19.21 8.65
C ARG A 84 12.69 18.37 9.13
N ILE A 85 11.58 18.43 8.42
CA ILE A 85 10.41 17.58 8.67
C ILE A 85 10.22 16.67 7.48
N HIS A 86 10.07 15.38 7.74
CA HIS A 86 9.67 14.40 6.74
C HIS A 86 8.19 14.08 6.90
N TYR A 87 7.47 14.13 5.80
CA TYR A 87 6.06 13.81 5.72
C TYR A 87 5.86 12.60 4.82
N TRP A 88 4.88 11.79 5.20
CA TRP A 88 4.33 10.73 4.39
C TRP A 88 2.97 11.19 3.86
N LEU A 89 2.77 11.14 2.54
CA LEU A 89 1.56 11.60 1.87
C LEU A 89 0.89 10.46 1.10
N LEU A 90 -0.39 10.24 1.35
CA LEU A 90 -1.20 9.27 0.60
C LEU A 90 -1.62 9.84 -0.75
N LYS A 91 -1.35 9.10 -1.82
CA LYS A 91 -1.78 9.46 -3.18
C LYS A 91 -3.20 8.98 -3.43
N VAL A 92 -4.18 9.61 -2.77
CA VAL A 92 -5.61 9.21 -2.83
C VAL A 92 -6.10 9.03 -4.27
N ALA A 93 -5.78 9.98 -5.17
CA ALA A 93 -6.16 9.90 -6.57
C ALA A 93 -5.53 8.70 -7.32
N VAL A 94 -4.29 8.31 -6.96
CA VAL A 94 -3.61 7.15 -7.56
C VAL A 94 -4.21 5.86 -7.02
N ILE A 95 -4.47 5.80 -5.71
CA ILE A 95 -5.10 4.66 -5.04
C ILE A 95 -6.45 4.34 -5.69
N GLN A 96 -7.30 5.35 -5.85
CA GLN A 96 -8.61 5.21 -6.52
C GLN A 96 -8.47 4.77 -7.97
N LYS A 97 -7.62 5.44 -8.74
CA LYS A 97 -7.38 5.08 -10.13
C LYS A 97 -6.90 3.63 -10.25
N ARG A 98 -6.08 3.15 -9.31
CA ARG A 98 -5.62 1.77 -9.28
C ARG A 98 -6.75 0.80 -8.95
N ARG A 99 -7.57 1.11 -7.94
CA ARG A 99 -8.79 0.34 -7.66
C ARG A 99 -9.68 0.23 -8.91
N ASP A 100 -9.93 1.35 -9.58
CA ASP A 100 -10.80 1.42 -10.75
C ASP A 100 -10.21 0.71 -11.98
N ALA A 101 -8.88 0.60 -12.07
CA ALA A 101 -8.21 -0.16 -13.12
C ALA A 101 -8.36 -1.68 -12.94
N GLY A 102 -8.73 -2.15 -11.73
CA GLY A 102 -8.86 -3.56 -11.42
C GLY A 102 -7.51 -4.29 -11.26
N PRO A 103 -7.54 -5.59 -10.94
CA PRO A 103 -6.34 -6.40 -10.84
C PRO A 103 -5.64 -6.45 -12.19
N LYS A 104 -4.34 -6.15 -12.21
CA LYS A 104 -3.52 -6.20 -13.42
C LYS A 104 -3.33 -7.62 -13.96
N PHE A 105 -3.41 -8.60 -13.06
CA PHE A 105 -3.42 -10.02 -13.33
C PHE A 105 -4.82 -10.52 -12.95
N ALA A 106 -5.74 -10.49 -13.90
CA ALA A 106 -6.95 -11.30 -13.76
C ALA A 106 -6.50 -12.78 -13.70
N ASP A 107 -7.24 -13.59 -12.94
CA ASP A 107 -7.06 -15.03 -12.70
C ASP A 107 -6.73 -15.91 -13.94
N ASP A 108 -6.85 -15.36 -15.15
CA ASP A 108 -6.54 -16.01 -16.44
C ASP A 108 -5.03 -16.26 -16.68
N ASP A 109 -4.13 -15.67 -15.86
CA ASP A 109 -2.67 -15.88 -15.92
C ASP A 109 -2.14 -16.80 -14.79
N LEU A 110 -3.00 -17.59 -14.15
CA LEU A 110 -2.52 -18.78 -13.46
C LEU A 110 -2.01 -19.75 -14.53
N GLU A 111 -0.70 -19.70 -14.83
CA GLU A 111 -0.06 -20.79 -15.57
C GLU A 111 -0.46 -22.10 -14.88
N PRO A 112 -1.02 -23.09 -15.62
CA PRO A 112 -1.39 -24.36 -15.03
C PRO A 112 -0.18 -24.89 -14.28
N SER A 113 -0.38 -25.29 -13.03
CA SER A 113 0.68 -25.82 -12.20
C SER A 113 1.28 -27.01 -12.94
N VAL A 114 2.61 -27.16 -12.94
CA VAL A 114 3.28 -28.34 -13.53
C VAL A 114 2.72 -29.65 -12.96
N TYR A 115 2.10 -29.58 -11.78
CA TYR A 115 1.44 -30.69 -11.10
C TYR A 115 0.02 -31.00 -11.61
N ASP A 116 -0.64 -30.08 -12.33
CA ASP A 116 -1.96 -30.29 -12.94
C ASP A 116 -1.89 -31.24 -14.15
N GLU A 117 -0.70 -31.39 -14.76
CA GLU A 117 -0.46 -32.35 -15.85
C GLU A 117 -0.15 -33.77 -15.35
N VAL A 118 0.07 -33.95 -14.04
CA VAL A 118 0.43 -35.26 -13.47
C VAL A 118 -0.84 -36.05 -13.19
N PRO A 119 -1.03 -37.23 -13.79
CA PRO A 119 -2.22 -38.05 -13.56
C PRO A 119 -2.41 -38.38 -12.07
N GLU A 120 -3.66 -38.32 -11.60
CA GLU A 120 -4.05 -38.62 -10.21
C GLU A 120 -3.58 -40.00 -9.71
N ASP A 121 -3.38 -40.94 -10.64
CA ASP A 121 -2.90 -42.31 -10.40
C ASP A 121 -1.48 -42.37 -9.81
N ILE A 122 -0.64 -41.35 -10.04
CA ILE A 122 0.72 -41.25 -9.48
C ILE A 122 0.70 -40.86 -7.99
N TRP A 123 -0.37 -40.20 -7.55
CA TRP A 123 -0.50 -39.69 -6.18
C TRP A 123 -1.08 -40.72 -5.21
N SER A 124 -1.74 -41.77 -5.71
CA SER A 124 -2.24 -42.87 -4.90
C SER A 124 -1.15 -43.91 -4.64
N ARG A 125 -0.43 -43.78 -3.53
CA ARG A 125 0.38 -44.86 -2.97
C ARG A 125 -0.06 -45.21 -1.55
#